data_AF-A0AAD6BL55-F1
#
_entry.id   AF-A0AAD6BL55-F1
#
_cell.length_a   1.000
_cell.length_b   1.000
_cell.length_c   1.000
_cell.angle_alpha   90.00
_cell.angle_beta   90.00
_cell.angle_gamma   90.00
#
_symmetry.space_group_name_H-M   'P 1'
#
loop_
_entity.id
_entity.type
_entity.pdbx_description
1 polymer ?
#
loop_
_entity_poly.entity_id
_entity_poly.type
_entity_poly.pdbx_seq_one_letter_code
_entity_poly.pdbx_strand_id
1 'polypeptide(L)'
;MSEEVNTQHEVRQLETASKKETLHDTPIKCQDIFKALPDQQTLIRAVLTNGVAGVGKTFSVQKFTLDWAEGLGNQDVSLVIPLSFRELNLIKGEQYSLLRLLHVFHPTLQKVTAEQLAVCKVLFIFDGLDESRLSLDFRNNEVVSDVSQQSSVNVLLTNLIRGKLLPSALVWITSRPAAANQIPPECVDRVTEVRGFTDAQKEEYFRRRSSDEDLSSRIISHIKSSRSLHIMCLIPVFCWITAAVLDHMLTTDQRGELPKTLTDMYSHFLLVQTKRKKQKYEEGHETSPQQLTEADRELLLKLGRLAFEHLEKGDIMFYQEDLQRCGLDVTEALEFLAAVYLLHCYTNRDTAVLKDFLQRDWPYENSENSDQVYPSLDVFLKGAMEKSLSSQNGHLDLFVRFLHGLSLESNQRLLGGLLGRTDIRPETIQRAIKNLKEMSSDKISPDRSINIFHCLTEMKDLSVHQEITEFLKSENRSKKNSL
;
A
#
# COMPACT_ATOMS: atom_id res chain seq x y z
N MET A 1 -17.16 -11.87 27.27
CA MET A 1 -15.71 -11.62 27.35
C MET A 1 -15.28 -11.15 25.99
N SER A 2 -14.82 -9.91 25.92
CA SER A 2 -14.74 -9.07 24.71
C SER A 2 -13.84 -9.68 23.63
N GLU A 3 -14.43 -9.92 22.46
CA GLU A 3 -13.74 -10.20 21.19
C GLU A 3 -12.89 -8.97 20.82
N GLU A 4 -11.58 -9.04 21.09
CA GLU A 4 -10.62 -8.06 20.60
C GLU A 4 -10.45 -8.23 19.09
N VAL A 5 -11.04 -7.30 18.33
CA VAL A 5 -10.86 -7.13 16.90
C VAL A 5 -9.39 -6.81 16.63
N ASN A 6 -8.64 -7.81 16.20
CA ASN A 6 -7.21 -7.70 15.92
C ASN A 6 -6.99 -7.10 14.51
N THR A 7 -7.36 -5.84 14.32
CA THR A 7 -7.04 -5.05 13.11
C THR A 7 -5.60 -4.57 13.19
N GLN A 8 -4.67 -5.41 12.72
CA GLN A 8 -3.23 -5.13 12.77
C GLN A 8 -2.76 -4.37 11.51
N HIS A 9 -2.00 -3.28 11.74
CA HIS A 9 -1.41 -2.42 10.71
C HIS A 9 -0.20 -3.07 10.00
N GLU A 10 0.03 -2.68 8.74
CA GLU A 10 1.09 -3.19 7.84
C GLU A 10 2.52 -3.00 8.42
N VAL A 11 2.73 -1.97 9.24
CA VAL A 11 4.01 -1.68 9.92
C VAL A 11 4.37 -2.76 10.96
N ARG A 12 3.38 -3.36 11.63
CA ARG A 12 3.63 -4.42 12.61
C ARG A 12 4.32 -5.61 11.96
N GLN A 13 4.04 -5.97 10.70
CA GLN A 13 4.59 -7.18 10.10
C GLN A 13 6.04 -7.04 9.63
N LEU A 14 6.42 -5.86 9.13
CA LEU A 14 7.82 -5.56 8.79
C LEU A 14 8.74 -5.57 10.03
N GLU A 15 8.22 -5.17 11.19
CA GLU A 15 8.99 -5.10 12.43
C GLU A 15 8.84 -6.35 13.33
N THR A 16 7.71 -7.06 13.28
CA THR A 16 7.51 -8.32 14.00
C THR A 16 8.38 -9.45 13.43
N ALA A 17 8.83 -9.33 12.17
CA ALA A 17 9.85 -10.21 11.59
C ALA A 17 11.17 -10.20 12.40
N SER A 18 11.46 -9.13 13.16
CA SER A 18 12.64 -9.04 14.04
C SER A 18 12.40 -9.57 15.47
N LYS A 19 11.15 -9.85 15.89
CA LYS A 19 10.81 -10.22 17.28
C LYS A 19 10.05 -11.54 17.46
N LYS A 20 9.58 -12.19 16.39
CA LYS A 20 9.00 -13.55 16.48
C LYS A 20 10.09 -14.62 16.26
N GLU A 21 10.89 -14.87 17.29
CA GLU A 21 11.77 -16.05 17.36
C GLU A 21 11.02 -17.33 17.79
N THR A 22 9.68 -17.40 17.72
CA THR A 22 8.90 -18.52 18.29
C THR A 22 7.94 -19.26 17.34
N LEU A 23 7.96 -18.98 16.03
CA LEU A 23 7.33 -19.83 15.02
C LEU A 23 8.31 -19.99 13.84
N HIS A 24 8.83 -21.19 13.62
CA HIS A 24 9.69 -21.49 12.47
C HIS A 24 8.86 -21.47 11.17
N ASP A 25 8.64 -20.28 10.62
CA ASP A 25 8.03 -20.14 9.29
C ASP A 25 8.96 -20.80 8.25
N THR A 26 8.42 -21.71 7.45
CA THR A 26 9.18 -22.45 6.46
C THR A 26 9.09 -21.76 5.09
N PRO A 27 10.22 -21.40 4.44
CA PRO A 27 10.19 -20.85 3.09
C PRO A 27 9.52 -21.81 2.11
N ILE A 28 8.61 -21.29 1.28
CA ILE A 28 7.86 -22.06 0.29
C ILE A 28 7.92 -21.37 -1.07
N LYS A 29 8.07 -22.14 -2.14
CA LYS A 29 7.94 -21.61 -3.50
C LYS A 29 6.47 -21.45 -3.85
N CYS A 30 6.14 -20.42 -4.62
CA CYS A 30 4.76 -20.16 -5.04
C CYS A 30 4.12 -21.36 -5.76
N GLN A 31 4.90 -22.13 -6.53
CA GLN A 31 4.42 -23.32 -7.25
C GLN A 31 4.08 -24.50 -6.31
N ASP A 32 4.56 -24.46 -5.07
CA ASP A 32 4.42 -25.54 -4.09
C ASP A 32 3.37 -25.23 -3.02
N ILE A 33 2.64 -24.11 -3.10
CA ILE A 33 1.69 -23.67 -2.06
C ILE A 33 0.58 -24.68 -1.75
N PHE A 34 0.21 -25.53 -2.72
CA PHE A 34 -0.77 -26.62 -2.56
C PHE A 34 -0.13 -27.98 -2.27
N LYS A 35 1.20 -28.10 -2.31
CA LYS A 35 1.91 -29.35 -2.04
C LYS A 35 2.09 -29.52 -0.53
N ALA A 36 1.83 -30.73 -0.04
CA ALA A 36 2.13 -31.07 1.34
C ALA A 36 3.63 -30.96 1.62
N LEU A 37 4.00 -30.43 2.80
CA LEU A 37 5.38 -30.46 3.26
C LEU A 37 5.75 -31.92 3.61
N PRO A 38 7.05 -32.30 3.60
CA PRO A 38 7.46 -33.68 3.86
C PRO A 38 6.89 -34.30 5.14
N ASP A 39 6.62 -33.46 6.14
CA ASP A 39 6.11 -33.87 7.47
C ASP A 39 4.58 -33.73 7.61
N GLN A 40 3.86 -33.32 6.56
CA GLN A 40 2.41 -33.13 6.56
C GLN A 40 1.71 -34.15 5.66
N GLN A 41 0.73 -34.88 6.19
CA GLN A 41 -0.13 -35.79 5.40
C GLN A 41 -1.47 -35.16 4.99
N THR A 42 -1.73 -33.90 5.36
CA THR A 42 -3.01 -33.23 5.11
C THR A 42 -3.08 -32.66 3.69
N LEU A 43 -4.19 -32.95 3.00
CA LEU A 43 -4.52 -32.34 1.71
C LEU A 43 -4.71 -30.83 1.91
N ILE A 44 -4.00 -30.01 1.12
CA ILE A 44 -4.19 -28.56 1.11
C ILE A 44 -5.11 -28.20 -0.06
N ARG A 45 -6.33 -27.77 0.26
CA ARG A 45 -7.31 -27.30 -0.71
C ARG A 45 -7.39 -25.78 -0.75
N ALA A 46 -7.38 -25.13 0.41
CA ALA A 46 -7.53 -23.69 0.55
C ALA A 46 -6.27 -23.02 1.13
N VAL A 47 -5.69 -22.09 0.38
CA VAL A 47 -4.52 -21.30 0.76
C VAL A 47 -4.90 -19.83 0.88
N LEU A 48 -4.55 -19.21 2.00
CA LEU A 48 -4.65 -17.76 2.20
C LEU A 48 -3.24 -17.15 2.22
N THR A 49 -2.96 -16.26 1.28
CA THR A 49 -1.68 -15.55 1.18
C THR A 49 -1.83 -14.11 1.65
N ASN A 50 -1.10 -13.79 2.70
CA ASN A 50 -1.03 -12.46 3.28
C ASN A 50 0.19 -11.67 2.79
N GLY A 51 0.10 -10.35 2.88
CA GLY A 51 1.23 -9.46 2.65
C GLY A 51 0.79 -8.00 2.60
N VAL A 52 1.72 -7.10 2.88
CA VAL A 52 1.48 -5.64 2.85
C VAL A 52 1.21 -5.13 1.43
N ALA A 53 0.78 -3.87 1.29
CA ALA A 53 0.61 -3.24 -0.01
C ALA A 53 1.91 -3.29 -0.85
N GLY A 54 1.78 -3.39 -2.17
CA GLY A 54 2.93 -3.37 -3.09
C GLY A 54 3.91 -4.55 -3.02
N VAL A 55 3.72 -5.51 -2.10
CA VAL A 55 4.70 -6.58 -1.83
C VAL A 55 4.79 -7.64 -2.95
N GLY A 56 3.84 -7.64 -3.89
CA GLY A 56 3.82 -8.56 -5.03
C GLY A 56 2.85 -9.74 -4.91
N LYS A 57 1.76 -9.62 -4.14
CA LYS A 57 0.71 -10.64 -4.07
C LYS A 57 0.07 -10.91 -5.44
N THR A 58 -0.50 -9.88 -6.07
CA THR A 58 -1.09 -9.95 -7.42
C THR A 58 -0.06 -10.37 -8.48
N PHE A 59 1.19 -9.89 -8.38
CA PHE A 59 2.26 -10.32 -9.27
C PHE A 59 2.52 -11.83 -9.14
N SER A 60 2.46 -12.39 -7.92
CA SER A 60 2.62 -13.82 -7.68
C SER A 60 1.48 -14.63 -8.31
N VAL A 61 0.24 -14.14 -8.26
CA VAL A 61 -0.92 -14.73 -8.95
C VAL A 61 -0.73 -14.72 -10.47
N GLN A 62 -0.33 -13.58 -11.03
CA GLN A 62 -0.07 -13.45 -12.46
C GLN A 62 1.06 -14.36 -12.92
N LYS A 63 2.18 -14.40 -12.16
CA LYS A 63 3.32 -15.26 -12.48
C LYS A 63 2.97 -16.74 -12.40
N PHE A 64 2.22 -17.16 -11.39
CA PHE A 64 1.72 -18.53 -11.27
C PHE A 64 0.83 -18.90 -12.47
N THR A 65 -0.09 -18.01 -12.84
CA THR A 65 -1.01 -18.23 -13.95
C THR A 65 -0.27 -18.32 -15.29
N LEU A 66 0.74 -17.46 -15.49
CA LEU A 66 1.61 -17.50 -16.67
C LEU A 66 2.40 -18.81 -16.74
N ASP A 67 3.04 -19.22 -15.64
CA ASP A 67 3.81 -20.47 -15.59
C ASP A 67 2.94 -21.69 -15.86
N TRP A 68 1.71 -21.70 -15.34
CA TRP A 68 0.74 -22.74 -15.64
C TRP A 68 0.36 -22.74 -17.13
N ALA A 69 0.08 -21.57 -17.71
CA ALA A 69 -0.30 -21.44 -19.12
C ALA A 69 0.84 -21.82 -20.08
N GLU A 70 2.09 -21.57 -19.70
CA GLU A 70 3.30 -21.93 -20.47
C GLU A 70 3.76 -23.38 -20.24
N GLY A 71 3.09 -24.14 -19.36
CA GLY A 71 3.47 -25.53 -19.08
C GLY A 71 4.66 -25.70 -18.12
N LEU A 72 5.08 -24.63 -17.44
CA LEU A 72 6.28 -24.61 -16.58
C LEU A 72 6.04 -25.15 -15.17
N GLY A 73 4.78 -25.22 -14.71
CA GLY A 73 4.43 -25.70 -13.37
C GLY A 73 2.96 -26.06 -13.21
N ASN A 74 2.63 -26.78 -12.14
CA ASN A 74 1.26 -27.08 -11.70
C ASN A 74 0.33 -27.67 -12.78
N GLN A 75 0.88 -28.47 -13.69
CA GLN A 75 0.16 -29.13 -14.79
C GLN A 75 -0.79 -30.25 -14.32
N ASP A 76 -0.77 -30.58 -13.04
CA ASP A 76 -1.78 -31.42 -12.40
C ASP A 76 -3.14 -30.72 -12.27
N VAL A 77 -3.17 -29.38 -12.35
CA VAL A 77 -4.39 -28.56 -12.37
C VAL A 77 -4.87 -28.39 -13.80
N SER A 78 -6.11 -28.81 -14.08
CA SER A 78 -6.70 -28.78 -15.43
C SER A 78 -7.15 -27.39 -15.86
N LEU A 79 -7.54 -26.54 -14.91
CA LEU A 79 -8.07 -25.21 -15.18
C LEU A 79 -7.70 -24.24 -14.05
N VAL A 80 -7.13 -23.10 -14.39
CA VAL A 80 -6.86 -22.00 -13.45
C VAL A 80 -7.77 -20.82 -13.77
N ILE A 81 -8.51 -20.36 -12.76
CA ILE A 81 -9.50 -19.29 -12.88
C ILE A 81 -9.14 -18.17 -11.89
N PRO A 82 -8.42 -17.13 -12.34
CA PRO A 82 -8.23 -15.92 -11.56
C PRO A 82 -9.50 -15.07 -11.57
N LEU A 83 -9.92 -14.59 -10.40
CA LEU A 83 -11.04 -13.68 -10.19
C LEU A 83 -10.58 -12.58 -9.23
N SER A 84 -10.56 -11.33 -9.69
CA SER A 84 -10.25 -10.19 -8.83
C SER A 84 -11.50 -9.76 -8.06
N PHE A 85 -11.37 -9.51 -6.76
CA PHE A 85 -12.47 -8.91 -5.98
C PHE A 85 -12.88 -7.54 -6.51
N ARG A 86 -11.95 -6.79 -7.11
CA ARG A 86 -12.23 -5.51 -7.77
C ARG A 86 -13.21 -5.68 -8.93
N GLU A 87 -13.02 -6.71 -9.75
CA GLU A 87 -13.89 -7.03 -10.87
C GLU A 87 -15.23 -7.62 -10.38
N LEU A 88 -15.20 -8.47 -9.35
CA LEU A 88 -16.39 -9.05 -8.73
C LEU A 88 -17.33 -7.97 -8.15
N ASN A 89 -16.77 -6.87 -7.63
CA ASN A 89 -17.55 -5.74 -7.12
C ASN A 89 -18.38 -5.02 -8.21
N LEU A 90 -18.06 -5.19 -9.50
CA LEU A 90 -18.81 -4.58 -10.61
C LEU A 90 -20.16 -5.26 -10.84
N ILE A 91 -20.34 -6.47 -10.32
CA ILE A 91 -21.59 -7.21 -10.46
C ILE A 91 -22.66 -6.62 -9.55
N LYS A 92 -23.72 -6.06 -10.16
CA LYS A 92 -24.83 -5.43 -9.46
C LYS A 92 -25.99 -6.39 -9.28
N GLY A 93 -26.26 -6.83 -8.05
CA GLY A 93 -27.56 -7.33 -7.54
C GLY A 93 -28.25 -8.51 -8.26
N GLU A 94 -27.71 -9.00 -9.37
CA GLU A 94 -28.24 -10.13 -10.12
C GLU A 94 -27.86 -11.46 -9.47
N GLN A 95 -28.75 -12.44 -9.65
CA GLN A 95 -28.50 -13.83 -9.29
C GLN A 95 -27.67 -14.48 -10.41
N TYR A 96 -26.59 -15.16 -10.02
CA TYR A 96 -25.70 -15.87 -10.93
C TYR A 96 -25.65 -17.33 -10.53
N SER A 97 -25.52 -18.23 -11.50
CA SER A 97 -24.91 -19.52 -11.25
C SER A 97 -23.40 -19.38 -11.34
N LEU A 98 -22.65 -20.29 -10.70
CA LEU A 98 -21.18 -20.29 -10.84
C LEU A 98 -20.76 -20.38 -12.31
N LEU A 99 -21.44 -21.21 -13.10
CA LEU A 99 -21.17 -21.34 -14.53
C LEU A 99 -21.38 -20.01 -15.28
N ARG A 100 -22.50 -19.32 -15.02
CA ARG A 100 -22.79 -18.01 -15.63
C ARG A 100 -21.75 -16.97 -15.21
N LEU A 101 -21.36 -16.96 -13.94
CA LEU A 101 -20.35 -16.06 -13.41
C LEU A 101 -19.01 -16.23 -14.16
N LEU A 102 -18.59 -17.49 -14.34
CA LEU A 102 -17.37 -17.82 -15.07
C LEU A 102 -17.41 -17.37 -16.53
N HIS A 103 -18.54 -17.54 -17.23
CA HIS A 103 -18.68 -17.08 -18.61
C HIS A 103 -18.64 -15.56 -18.77
N VAL A 104 -19.03 -14.81 -17.74
CA VAL A 104 -18.99 -13.34 -17.75
C VAL A 104 -17.55 -12.84 -17.62
N PHE A 105 -16.77 -13.36 -16.65
CA PHE A 105 -15.38 -12.94 -16.46
C PHE A 105 -14.41 -13.57 -17.45
N HIS A 106 -14.70 -14.78 -17.90
CA HIS A 106 -13.85 -15.55 -18.82
C HIS A 106 -14.67 -16.07 -20.01
N PRO A 107 -14.96 -15.23 -21.02
CA PRO A 107 -15.79 -15.61 -22.17
C PRO A 107 -15.25 -16.82 -22.95
N THR A 108 -13.94 -17.09 -22.88
CA THR A 108 -13.31 -18.27 -23.47
C THR A 108 -13.80 -19.58 -22.86
N LEU A 109 -14.33 -19.55 -21.63
CA LEU A 109 -14.92 -20.70 -20.94
C LEU A 109 -16.35 -21.02 -21.36
N GLN A 110 -16.98 -20.27 -22.29
CA GLN A 110 -18.35 -20.54 -22.75
C GLN A 110 -18.60 -21.97 -23.27
N LYS A 111 -17.53 -22.67 -23.70
CA LYS A 111 -17.60 -24.05 -24.16
C LYS A 111 -17.54 -25.08 -23.04
N VAL A 112 -17.21 -24.65 -21.82
CA VAL A 112 -17.08 -25.51 -20.65
C VAL A 112 -18.45 -25.73 -20.05
N THR A 113 -18.80 -26.99 -19.84
CA THR A 113 -20.08 -27.40 -19.25
C THR A 113 -19.99 -27.58 -17.74
N ALA A 114 -21.14 -27.62 -17.07
CA ALA A 114 -21.23 -27.89 -15.63
C ALA A 114 -20.57 -29.22 -15.26
N GLU A 115 -20.79 -30.25 -16.08
CA GLU A 115 -20.26 -31.60 -15.88
C GLU A 115 -18.74 -31.62 -16.01
N GLN A 116 -18.19 -30.89 -16.98
CA GLN A 116 -16.74 -30.75 -17.15
C GLN A 116 -16.09 -30.04 -15.95
N LEU A 117 -16.68 -28.95 -15.46
CA LEU A 117 -16.19 -28.25 -14.27
C LEU A 117 -16.20 -29.14 -13.02
N ALA A 118 -17.21 -30.00 -12.87
CA ALA A 118 -17.34 -30.88 -11.72
C ALA A 118 -16.28 -31.99 -11.66
N VAL A 119 -15.78 -32.45 -12.82
CA VAL A 119 -14.77 -33.52 -12.89
C VAL A 119 -13.33 -32.99 -13.01
N CYS A 120 -13.14 -31.75 -13.45
CA CYS A 120 -11.83 -31.15 -13.58
C CYS A 120 -11.21 -30.78 -12.23
N LYS A 121 -9.88 -30.90 -12.12
CA LYS A 121 -9.15 -30.29 -11.00
C LYS A 121 -8.99 -28.80 -11.30
N VAL A 122 -9.90 -28.00 -10.75
CA VAL A 122 -9.93 -26.54 -10.96
C VAL A 122 -9.23 -25.83 -9.80
N LEU A 123 -8.47 -24.79 -10.11
CA LEU A 123 -7.97 -23.82 -9.14
C LEU A 123 -8.68 -22.48 -9.32
N PHE A 124 -9.36 -22.04 -8.29
CA PHE A 124 -9.88 -20.67 -8.20
C PHE A 124 -8.88 -19.80 -7.45
N ILE A 125 -8.53 -18.66 -8.04
CA ILE A 125 -7.66 -17.67 -7.40
C ILE A 125 -8.49 -16.40 -7.16
N PHE A 126 -8.79 -16.09 -5.90
CA PHE A 126 -9.47 -14.87 -5.48
C PHE A 126 -8.43 -13.82 -5.08
N ASP A 127 -8.14 -12.89 -5.98
CA ASP A 127 -7.10 -11.88 -5.78
C ASP A 127 -7.68 -10.60 -5.15
N GLY A 128 -7.06 -10.14 -4.05
CA GLY A 128 -7.35 -8.87 -3.41
C GLY A 128 -8.59 -8.87 -2.51
N LEU A 129 -8.70 -9.79 -1.55
CA LEU A 129 -9.83 -9.83 -0.60
C LEU A 129 -10.02 -8.51 0.17
N ASP A 130 -8.94 -7.78 0.45
CA ASP A 130 -8.99 -6.44 1.03
C ASP A 130 -9.74 -5.41 0.19
N GLU A 131 -9.96 -5.70 -1.09
CA GLU A 131 -10.71 -4.88 -2.03
C GLU A 131 -12.19 -5.29 -2.13
N SER A 132 -12.63 -6.33 -1.41
CA SER A 132 -14.00 -6.86 -1.48
C SER A 132 -15.01 -5.92 -0.85
N ARG A 133 -16.11 -5.64 -1.57
CA ARG A 133 -17.34 -5.01 -1.04
C ARG A 133 -18.44 -6.02 -0.74
N LEU A 134 -18.19 -7.29 -1.03
CA LEU A 134 -19.14 -8.37 -0.85
C LEU A 134 -19.18 -8.77 0.63
N SER A 135 -20.37 -8.84 1.21
CA SER A 135 -20.56 -9.38 2.56
C SER A 135 -20.46 -10.90 2.53
N LEU A 136 -19.29 -11.44 2.92
CA LEU A 136 -19.01 -12.87 2.95
C LEU A 136 -19.44 -13.48 4.30
N ASP A 137 -20.71 -13.84 4.43
CA ASP A 137 -21.22 -14.51 5.64
C ASP A 137 -20.94 -16.02 5.61
N PHE A 138 -20.00 -16.50 6.43
CA PHE A 138 -19.68 -17.92 6.51
C PHE A 138 -20.59 -18.71 7.48
N ARG A 139 -21.40 -18.03 8.29
CA ARG A 139 -22.23 -18.65 9.35
C ARG A 139 -23.67 -18.85 8.88
N ASN A 140 -24.31 -17.82 8.34
CA ASN A 140 -25.74 -17.82 8.03
C ASN A 140 -26.02 -17.69 6.52
N ASN A 141 -25.39 -18.53 5.70
CA ASN A 141 -25.60 -18.54 4.25
C ASN A 141 -26.35 -19.79 3.77
N GLU A 142 -27.12 -19.60 2.70
CA GLU A 142 -27.74 -20.69 1.93
C GLU A 142 -26.66 -21.66 1.43
N VAL A 143 -26.95 -22.96 1.47
CA VAL A 143 -26.05 -23.99 0.96
C VAL A 143 -26.29 -24.16 -0.54
N VAL A 144 -25.27 -23.83 -1.33
CA VAL A 144 -25.26 -24.02 -2.78
C VAL A 144 -24.21 -25.07 -3.10
N SER A 145 -24.61 -26.16 -3.74
CA SER A 145 -23.72 -27.27 -4.13
C SER A 145 -23.69 -27.55 -5.63
N ASP A 146 -24.66 -27.04 -6.39
CA ASP A 146 -24.73 -27.19 -7.85
C ASP A 146 -24.19 -25.93 -8.54
N VAL A 147 -23.30 -26.12 -9.52
CA VAL A 147 -22.70 -25.05 -10.32
C VAL A 147 -23.70 -24.30 -11.21
N SER A 148 -24.88 -24.90 -11.45
CA SER A 148 -25.98 -24.33 -12.24
C SER A 148 -27.03 -23.62 -11.38
N GLN A 149 -27.03 -23.84 -10.05
CA GLN A 149 -27.95 -23.17 -9.13
C GLN A 149 -27.63 -21.68 -9.08
N GLN A 150 -28.67 -20.84 -9.22
CA GLN A 150 -28.51 -19.39 -9.13
C GLN A 150 -28.54 -18.92 -7.68
N SER A 151 -27.60 -18.05 -7.34
CA SER A 151 -27.49 -17.42 -6.03
C SER A 151 -26.78 -16.07 -6.17
N SER A 152 -26.73 -15.28 -5.10
CA SER A 152 -25.89 -14.09 -5.05
C SER A 152 -24.39 -14.46 -5.07
N VAL A 153 -23.56 -13.58 -5.63
CA VAL A 153 -22.11 -13.82 -5.78
C VAL A 153 -21.45 -14.11 -4.44
N ASN A 154 -21.78 -13.39 -3.37
CA ASN A 154 -21.24 -13.64 -2.03
C ASN A 154 -21.57 -15.06 -1.50
N VAL A 155 -22.77 -15.57 -1.78
CA VAL A 155 -23.17 -16.94 -1.39
C VAL A 155 -22.42 -17.98 -2.24
N LEU A 156 -22.25 -17.75 -3.54
CA LEU A 156 -21.44 -18.63 -4.38
C LEU A 156 -19.99 -18.71 -3.88
N LEU A 157 -19.35 -17.56 -3.64
CA LEU A 157 -17.96 -17.47 -3.18
C LEU A 157 -17.77 -18.16 -1.82
N THR A 158 -18.63 -17.87 -0.85
CA THR A 158 -18.55 -18.51 0.48
C THR A 158 -18.74 -20.02 0.41
N ASN A 159 -19.67 -20.53 -0.40
CA ASN A 159 -19.84 -21.98 -0.58
C ASN A 159 -18.65 -22.64 -1.28
N LEU A 160 -18.00 -21.95 -2.21
CA LEU A 160 -16.79 -22.41 -2.91
C LEU A 160 -15.58 -22.45 -1.97
N ILE A 161 -15.40 -21.39 -1.18
CA ILE A 161 -14.36 -21.30 -0.14
C ILE A 161 -14.59 -22.36 0.95
N ARG A 162 -15.84 -22.65 1.35
CA ARG A 162 -16.16 -23.73 2.31
C ARG A 162 -16.06 -25.14 1.72
N GLY A 163 -15.92 -25.27 0.41
CA GLY A 163 -15.93 -26.57 -0.28
C GLY A 163 -17.31 -27.25 -0.32
N LYS A 164 -18.40 -26.47 -0.17
CA LYS A 164 -19.77 -26.94 -0.42
C LYS A 164 -20.11 -26.95 -1.91
N LEU A 165 -19.57 -25.98 -2.64
CA LEU A 165 -19.62 -25.88 -4.09
C LEU A 165 -18.25 -26.28 -4.66
N LEU A 166 -18.23 -27.25 -5.58
CA LEU A 166 -17.01 -27.86 -6.13
C LEU A 166 -16.00 -28.30 -5.05
N PRO A 167 -16.30 -29.34 -4.25
CA PRO A 167 -15.48 -29.74 -3.11
C PRO A 167 -14.03 -30.14 -3.45
N SER A 168 -13.78 -30.58 -4.68
CA SER A 168 -12.45 -30.95 -5.20
C SER A 168 -11.62 -29.76 -5.70
N ALA A 169 -12.22 -28.57 -5.83
CA ALA A 169 -11.53 -27.40 -6.35
C ALA A 169 -10.54 -26.84 -5.32
N LEU A 170 -9.36 -26.47 -5.82
CA LEU A 170 -8.38 -25.71 -5.07
C LEU A 170 -8.79 -24.24 -5.00
N VAL A 171 -8.48 -23.58 -3.89
CA VAL A 171 -8.80 -22.19 -3.65
C VAL A 171 -7.54 -21.48 -3.16
N TRP A 172 -7.16 -20.41 -3.85
CA TRP A 172 -6.09 -19.50 -3.43
C TRP A 172 -6.68 -18.11 -3.21
N ILE A 173 -6.53 -17.54 -2.02
CA ILE A 173 -7.00 -16.19 -1.69
C ILE A 173 -5.78 -15.33 -1.39
N THR A 174 -5.69 -14.14 -1.98
CA THR A 174 -4.69 -13.13 -1.56
C THR A 174 -5.38 -12.01 -0.80
N SER A 175 -4.72 -11.51 0.25
CA SER A 175 -5.29 -10.44 1.08
C SER A 175 -4.20 -9.62 1.75
N ARG A 176 -4.52 -8.36 2.10
CA ARG A 176 -3.85 -7.71 3.22
C ARG A 176 -4.24 -8.37 4.55
N PRO A 177 -3.36 -8.36 5.56
CA PRO A 177 -3.63 -8.95 6.87
C PRO A 177 -4.91 -8.44 7.54
N ALA A 178 -5.21 -7.15 7.38
CA ALA A 178 -6.37 -6.52 8.01
C ALA A 178 -7.72 -7.07 7.51
N ALA A 179 -7.78 -7.58 6.28
CA ALA A 179 -8.98 -8.19 5.70
C ALA A 179 -8.96 -9.73 5.73
N ALA A 180 -7.82 -10.34 6.05
CA ALA A 180 -7.65 -11.79 6.09
C ALA A 180 -8.57 -12.47 7.12
N ASN A 181 -8.92 -11.76 8.19
CA ASN A 181 -9.85 -12.20 9.24
C ASN A 181 -11.30 -12.36 8.77
N GLN A 182 -11.66 -11.86 7.59
CA GLN A 182 -12.98 -12.11 6.98
C GLN A 182 -13.16 -13.58 6.61
N ILE A 183 -12.07 -14.33 6.42
CA ILE A 183 -12.10 -15.77 6.15
C ILE A 183 -11.93 -16.52 7.48
N PRO A 184 -12.89 -17.37 7.87
CA PRO A 184 -12.75 -18.16 9.09
C PRO A 184 -11.56 -19.12 9.00
N PRO A 185 -10.77 -19.30 10.08
CA PRO A 185 -9.61 -20.20 10.08
C PRO A 185 -9.96 -21.64 9.69
N GLU A 186 -11.16 -22.12 10.03
CA GLU A 186 -11.65 -23.45 9.67
C GLU A 186 -11.86 -23.67 8.16
N CYS A 187 -11.88 -22.59 7.37
CA CYS A 187 -12.00 -22.65 5.92
C CYS A 187 -10.64 -22.66 5.19
N VAL A 188 -9.53 -22.54 5.92
CA VAL A 188 -8.18 -22.36 5.36
C VAL A 188 -7.26 -23.49 5.85
N ASP A 189 -6.69 -24.25 4.92
CA ASP A 189 -5.77 -25.34 5.24
C ASP A 189 -4.33 -24.84 5.46
N ARG A 190 -3.99 -23.71 4.83
CA ARG A 190 -2.64 -23.13 4.89
C ARG A 190 -2.66 -21.61 4.77
N VAL A 191 -1.88 -20.95 5.63
CA VAL A 191 -1.57 -19.52 5.52
C VAL A 191 -0.14 -19.36 5.03
N THR A 192 0.06 -18.45 4.08
CA THR A 192 1.38 -18.08 3.55
C THR A 192 1.55 -16.56 3.61
N GLU A 193 2.79 -16.09 3.59
CA GLU A 193 3.11 -14.66 3.66
C GLU A 193 4.12 -14.27 2.57
N VAL A 194 3.83 -13.21 1.83
CA VAL A 194 4.78 -12.58 0.91
C VAL A 194 5.52 -11.48 1.65
N ARG A 195 6.83 -11.65 1.82
CA ARG A 195 7.70 -10.74 2.61
C ARG A 195 8.48 -9.72 1.78
N GLY A 196 8.44 -9.81 0.45
CA GLY A 196 9.18 -8.94 -0.45
C GLY A 196 10.57 -9.49 -0.82
N PHE A 197 11.49 -8.61 -1.20
CA PHE A 197 12.80 -8.98 -1.72
C PHE A 197 13.86 -9.17 -0.63
N THR A 198 14.64 -10.25 -0.76
CA THR A 198 15.92 -10.38 -0.06
C THR A 198 16.96 -9.40 -0.60
N ASP A 199 18.04 -9.15 0.12
CA ASP A 199 19.08 -8.22 -0.33
C ASP A 199 19.71 -8.63 -1.67
N ALA A 200 19.88 -9.93 -1.90
CA ALA A 200 20.34 -10.44 -3.19
C ALA A 200 19.34 -10.14 -4.32
N GLN A 201 18.03 -10.33 -4.06
CA GLN A 201 16.97 -10.03 -5.02
C GLN A 201 16.85 -8.54 -5.31
N LYS A 202 17.06 -7.66 -4.31
CA LYS A 202 17.12 -6.20 -4.52
C LYS A 202 18.21 -5.86 -5.52
N GLU A 203 19.43 -6.34 -5.31
CA GLU A 203 20.55 -6.08 -6.22
C GLU A 203 20.30 -6.63 -7.62
N GLU A 204 19.77 -7.85 -7.70
CA GLU A 204 19.41 -8.48 -8.97
C GLU A 204 18.36 -7.67 -9.73
N TYR A 205 17.33 -7.16 -9.04
CA TYR A 205 16.31 -6.31 -9.62
C TYR A 205 16.91 -5.08 -10.31
N PHE A 206 17.75 -4.32 -9.58
CA PHE A 206 18.36 -3.11 -10.14
C PHE A 206 19.36 -3.41 -11.25
N ARG A 207 20.14 -4.50 -11.12
CA ARG A 207 21.09 -4.93 -12.14
C ARG A 207 20.40 -5.37 -13.45
N ARG A 208 19.24 -6.03 -13.37
CA ARG A 208 18.47 -6.45 -14.55
C ARG A 208 17.70 -5.31 -15.22
N ARG A 209 17.54 -4.17 -14.53
CA ARG A 209 16.72 -3.04 -15.00
C ARG A 209 17.38 -2.24 -16.13
N SER A 210 18.71 -2.14 -16.11
CA SER A 210 19.49 -1.35 -17.07
C SER A 210 20.63 -2.17 -17.64
N SER A 211 20.95 -1.96 -18.93
CA SER A 211 22.16 -2.48 -19.55
C SER A 211 23.43 -1.72 -19.14
N ASP A 212 23.27 -0.54 -18.53
CA ASP A 212 24.37 0.25 -18.00
C ASP A 212 24.75 -0.24 -16.59
N GLU A 213 25.89 -0.94 -16.52
CA GLU A 213 26.41 -1.51 -15.27
C GLU A 213 26.91 -0.43 -14.29
N ASP A 214 27.40 0.72 -14.76
CA ASP A 214 27.87 1.81 -13.90
C ASP A 214 26.68 2.50 -13.23
N LEU A 215 25.65 2.83 -14.01
CA LEU A 215 24.41 3.40 -13.49
C LEU A 215 23.76 2.46 -12.47
N SER A 216 23.67 1.17 -12.79
CA SER A 216 23.13 0.16 -11.88
C SER A 216 23.94 0.08 -10.58
N SER A 217 25.27 0.10 -10.67
CA SER A 217 26.16 0.09 -9.52
C SER A 217 26.01 1.33 -8.63
N ARG A 218 25.85 2.52 -9.24
CA ARG A 218 25.60 3.78 -8.52
C ARG A 218 24.26 3.76 -7.79
N ILE A 219 23.20 3.25 -8.42
CA ILE A 219 21.88 3.08 -7.80
C ILE A 219 21.97 2.13 -6.60
N ILE A 220 22.56 0.95 -6.78
CA ILE A 220 22.72 -0.04 -5.72
C ILE A 220 23.53 0.54 -4.55
N SER A 221 24.63 1.25 -4.85
CA SER A 221 25.47 1.91 -3.85
C SER A 221 24.68 2.94 -3.05
N HIS A 222 23.90 3.81 -3.71
CA HIS A 222 23.06 4.80 -3.04
C HIS A 222 22.01 4.14 -2.12
N ILE A 223 21.32 3.10 -2.61
CA ILE A 223 20.33 2.35 -1.82
C ILE A 223 20.99 1.72 -0.58
N LYS A 224 22.17 1.10 -0.72
CA LYS A 224 22.91 0.53 0.41
C LYS A 224 23.37 1.59 1.41
N SER A 225 23.72 2.79 0.94
CA SER A 225 24.16 3.89 1.80
C SER A 225 23.01 4.55 2.58
N SER A 226 21.77 4.43 2.08
CA SER A 226 20.57 5.01 2.68
C SER A 226 19.71 3.94 3.34
N ARG A 227 19.72 3.89 4.68
CA ARG A 227 18.93 2.91 5.46
C ARG A 227 17.44 2.95 5.09
N SER A 228 16.88 4.14 4.93
CA SER A 228 15.47 4.32 4.54
C SER A 228 15.19 3.71 3.17
N LEU A 229 16.00 4.01 2.14
CA LEU A 229 15.83 3.41 0.81
C LEU A 229 16.01 1.89 0.83
N HIS A 230 17.00 1.40 1.58
CA HIS A 230 17.26 -0.02 1.71
C HIS A 230 16.07 -0.79 2.32
N ILE A 231 15.42 -0.22 3.34
CA ILE A 231 14.22 -0.78 3.97
C ILE A 231 13.02 -0.67 3.02
N MET A 232 12.80 0.48 2.38
CA MET A 232 11.71 0.64 1.40
C MET A 232 11.79 -0.39 0.27
N CYS A 233 12.99 -0.60 -0.29
CA CYS A 233 13.25 -1.60 -1.33
C CYS A 233 13.07 -3.06 -0.88
N LEU A 234 12.65 -3.35 0.34
CA LEU A 234 12.09 -4.66 0.67
C LEU A 234 10.79 -4.91 -0.10
N ILE A 235 9.98 -3.88 -0.33
CA ILE A 235 8.72 -3.98 -1.07
C ILE A 235 9.00 -3.68 -2.56
N PRO A 236 8.66 -4.60 -3.49
CA PRO A 236 8.99 -4.47 -4.91
C PRO A 236 8.47 -3.20 -5.59
N VAL A 237 7.29 -2.69 -5.21
CA VAL A 237 6.77 -1.42 -5.76
C VAL A 237 7.73 -0.26 -5.49
N PHE A 238 8.36 -0.22 -4.32
CA PHE A 238 9.37 0.80 -4.00
C PHE A 238 10.67 0.59 -4.77
N CYS A 239 11.05 -0.64 -5.10
CA CYS A 239 12.17 -0.87 -6.02
C CYS A 239 11.89 -0.25 -7.40
N TRP A 240 10.66 -0.41 -7.90
CA TRP A 240 10.26 0.18 -9.17
C TRP A 240 10.24 1.71 -9.14
N ILE A 241 9.63 2.31 -8.11
CA ILE A 241 9.65 3.78 -7.89
C ILE A 241 11.09 4.27 -7.80
N THR A 242 11.93 3.59 -7.02
CA THR A 242 13.33 3.95 -6.83
C THR A 242 14.15 3.86 -8.09
N ALA A 243 13.96 2.81 -8.87
CA ALA A 243 14.58 2.68 -10.17
C ALA A 243 14.15 3.85 -11.07
N ALA A 244 12.85 4.13 -11.18
CA ALA A 244 12.35 5.20 -12.04
C ALA A 244 12.89 6.58 -11.67
N VAL A 245 12.97 6.89 -10.37
CA VAL A 245 13.47 8.17 -9.86
C VAL A 245 14.97 8.31 -10.04
N LEU A 246 15.76 7.33 -9.56
CA LEU A 246 17.21 7.43 -9.59
C LEU A 246 17.76 7.32 -11.01
N ASP A 247 17.15 6.50 -11.87
CA ASP A 247 17.46 6.45 -13.30
C ASP A 247 17.34 7.85 -13.93
N HIS A 248 16.22 8.54 -13.71
CA HIS A 248 16.03 9.90 -14.23
C HIS A 248 17.04 10.90 -13.64
N MET A 249 17.28 10.87 -12.33
CA MET A 249 18.15 11.85 -11.66
C MET A 249 19.63 11.64 -11.95
N LEU A 250 20.08 10.41 -12.17
CA LEU A 250 21.48 10.09 -12.43
C LEU A 250 21.86 10.18 -13.91
N THR A 251 20.88 10.10 -14.82
CA THR A 251 21.08 10.25 -16.27
C THR A 251 20.88 11.69 -16.74
N THR A 252 20.10 12.49 -16.02
CA THR A 252 19.96 13.93 -16.30
C THR A 252 20.97 14.72 -15.47
N ASP A 253 21.50 15.84 -15.99
CA ASP A 253 22.45 16.75 -15.29
C ASP A 253 21.81 17.50 -14.08
N GLN A 254 20.84 16.88 -13.39
CA GLN A 254 20.24 17.41 -12.17
C GLN A 254 21.24 17.30 -11.02
N ARG A 255 21.99 18.39 -10.78
CA ARG A 255 22.82 18.58 -9.59
C ARG A 255 21.96 18.84 -8.36
N GLY A 256 21.32 17.80 -7.83
CA GLY A 256 20.54 17.82 -6.60
C GLY A 256 20.99 16.71 -5.64
N GLU A 257 20.65 16.86 -4.36
CA GLU A 257 20.77 15.76 -3.41
C GLU A 257 19.80 14.64 -3.81
N LEU A 258 20.27 13.39 -3.80
CA LEU A 258 19.43 12.24 -4.11
C LEU A 258 18.38 12.05 -3.00
N PRO A 259 17.16 11.60 -3.35
CA PRO A 259 16.09 11.38 -2.39
C PRO A 259 16.51 10.36 -1.33
N LYS A 260 16.10 10.62 -0.08
CA LYS A 260 16.43 9.77 1.09
C LYS A 260 15.19 9.31 1.86
N THR A 261 14.10 10.08 1.81
CA THR A 261 12.84 9.80 2.51
C THR A 261 11.77 9.28 1.56
N LEU A 262 10.69 8.70 2.08
CA LEU A 262 9.58 8.24 1.25
C LEU A 262 8.95 9.43 0.52
N THR A 263 8.80 10.55 1.20
CA THR A 263 8.21 11.76 0.62
C THR A 263 9.08 12.36 -0.48
N ASP A 264 10.42 12.37 -0.31
CA ASP A 264 11.32 12.77 -1.39
C ASP A 264 11.11 11.88 -2.62
N MET A 265 11.04 10.56 -2.40
CA MET A 265 10.84 9.57 -3.48
C MET A 265 9.55 9.82 -4.26
N TYR A 266 8.42 9.99 -3.58
CA TYR A 266 7.13 10.26 -4.23
C TYR A 266 7.11 11.63 -4.92
N SER A 267 7.71 12.64 -4.31
CA SER A 267 7.78 13.98 -4.91
C SER A 267 8.59 13.98 -6.21
N HIS A 268 9.75 13.31 -6.22
CA HIS A 268 10.52 13.11 -7.44
C HIS A 268 9.81 12.20 -8.44
N PHE A 269 9.16 11.13 -7.98
CA PHE A 269 8.42 10.21 -8.84
C PHE A 269 7.29 10.92 -9.58
N LEU A 270 6.49 11.74 -8.88
CA LEU A 270 5.43 12.54 -9.49
C LEU A 270 6.00 13.47 -10.58
N LEU A 271 7.12 14.14 -10.31
CA LEU A 271 7.79 14.95 -11.33
C LEU A 271 8.29 14.15 -12.53
N VAL A 272 8.90 12.99 -12.31
CA VAL A 272 9.35 12.11 -13.40
C VAL A 272 8.18 11.69 -14.28
N GLN A 273 7.05 11.31 -13.67
CA GLN A 273 5.86 10.88 -14.39
C GLN A 273 5.24 12.00 -15.23
N THR A 274 5.15 13.21 -14.66
CA THR A 274 4.63 14.38 -15.39
C THR A 274 5.53 14.78 -16.56
N LYS A 275 6.86 14.76 -16.39
CA LYS A 275 7.82 15.01 -17.49
C LYS A 275 7.72 13.96 -18.59
N ARG A 276 7.64 12.67 -18.23
CA ARG A 276 7.50 11.57 -19.21
C ARG A 276 6.18 11.63 -19.99
N LYS A 277 5.09 12.08 -19.35
CA LYS A 277 3.80 12.31 -20.03
C LYS A 277 3.94 13.37 -21.12
N LYS A 278 4.55 14.52 -20.83
CA LYS A 278 4.78 15.58 -21.83
C LYS A 278 5.57 15.08 -23.04
N GLN A 279 6.67 14.36 -22.80
CA GLN A 279 7.50 13.82 -23.89
C GLN A 279 6.78 12.81 -24.80
N LYS A 280 5.77 12.09 -24.29
CA LYS A 280 5.01 11.10 -25.07
C LYS A 280 3.88 11.69 -25.90
N TYR A 281 3.36 12.87 -25.54
CA TYR A 281 2.13 13.42 -26.11
C TYR A 281 2.26 14.85 -26.67
N GLU A 282 3.36 15.56 -26.39
CA GLU A 282 3.63 16.91 -26.89
C GLU A 282 4.94 16.91 -27.71
N GLU A 283 4.85 16.53 -28.98
CA GLU A 283 5.92 16.81 -29.95
C GLU A 283 5.88 18.31 -30.29
N GLY A 284 6.81 19.12 -29.74
CA GLY A 284 7.26 20.32 -30.46
C GLY A 284 7.29 21.69 -29.79
N HIS A 285 7.06 21.86 -28.48
CA HIS A 285 7.27 23.18 -27.84
C HIS A 285 8.26 23.14 -26.68
N GLU A 286 9.45 23.70 -26.93
CA GLU A 286 10.43 24.08 -25.91
C GLU A 286 9.82 25.15 -24.97
N THR A 287 9.05 24.71 -23.99
CA THR A 287 8.81 25.50 -22.78
C THR A 287 9.66 24.90 -21.67
N SER A 288 10.34 25.79 -20.92
CA SER A 288 11.31 25.48 -19.87
C SER A 288 10.95 24.23 -19.05
N PRO A 289 11.85 23.24 -18.86
CA PRO A 289 11.54 21.89 -18.35
C PRO A 289 11.04 21.76 -16.90
N GLN A 290 10.69 22.87 -16.23
CA GLN A 290 10.57 22.95 -14.77
C GLN A 290 9.15 23.19 -14.26
N GLN A 291 8.15 23.40 -15.12
CA GLN A 291 6.80 23.76 -14.66
C GLN A 291 5.72 22.78 -15.14
N LEU A 292 4.89 22.33 -14.20
CA LEU A 292 3.64 21.63 -14.46
C LEU A 292 2.72 22.53 -15.28
N THR A 293 1.97 21.97 -16.23
CA THR A 293 0.93 22.77 -16.92
C THR A 293 -0.21 23.07 -15.92
N GLU A 294 -0.97 24.12 -16.16
CA GLU A 294 -2.15 24.42 -15.32
C GLU A 294 -3.17 23.27 -15.37
N ALA A 295 -3.30 22.59 -16.51
CA ALA A 295 -4.16 21.42 -16.66
C ALA A 295 -3.67 20.21 -15.84
N ASP A 296 -2.37 19.92 -15.84
CA ASP A 296 -1.80 18.87 -14.99
C ASP A 296 -1.95 19.22 -13.51
N ARG A 297 -1.79 20.50 -13.14
CA ARG A 297 -2.00 20.98 -11.77
C ARG A 297 -3.44 20.76 -11.33
N GLU A 298 -4.41 21.18 -12.13
CA GLU A 298 -5.84 21.01 -11.84
C GLU A 298 -6.20 19.53 -11.71
N LEU A 299 -5.68 18.68 -12.61
CA LEU A 299 -5.89 17.24 -12.56
C LEU A 299 -5.37 16.62 -11.26
N LEU A 300 -4.13 16.93 -10.89
CA LEU A 300 -3.50 16.41 -9.67
C LEU A 300 -4.21 16.89 -8.40
N LEU A 301 -4.70 18.13 -8.37
CA LEU A 301 -5.48 18.64 -7.25
C LEU A 301 -6.87 17.99 -7.15
N LYS A 302 -7.55 17.75 -8.28
CA LYS A 302 -8.82 17.00 -8.29
C LYS A 302 -8.64 15.57 -7.79
N LEU A 303 -7.57 14.91 -8.23
CA LEU A 303 -7.20 13.58 -7.75
C LEU A 303 -6.86 13.59 -6.26
N GLY A 304 -6.06 14.55 -5.80
CA GLY A 304 -5.72 14.70 -4.39
C GLY A 304 -6.95 14.96 -3.52
N ARG A 305 -7.90 15.78 -3.99
CA ARG A 305 -9.19 16.02 -3.32
C ARG A 305 -10.00 14.73 -3.20
N LEU A 306 -10.18 14.00 -4.31
CA LEU A 306 -10.92 12.73 -4.30
C LEU A 306 -10.24 11.74 -3.35
N ALA A 307 -8.90 11.67 -3.40
CA ALA A 307 -8.15 10.78 -2.53
C ALA A 307 -8.30 11.12 -1.04
N PHE A 308 -8.29 12.41 -0.73
CA PHE A 308 -8.52 12.92 0.61
C PHE A 308 -9.93 12.58 1.12
N GLU A 309 -10.99 12.79 0.30
CA GLU A 309 -12.37 12.47 0.68
C GLU A 309 -12.58 10.97 0.96
N HIS A 310 -11.94 10.11 0.17
CA HIS A 310 -11.98 8.66 0.35
C HIS A 310 -11.23 8.24 1.62
N LEU A 311 -10.05 8.82 1.84
CA LEU A 311 -9.25 8.57 3.03
C LEU A 311 -10.00 8.95 4.31
N GLU A 312 -10.69 10.09 4.32
CA GLU A 312 -11.49 10.52 5.49
C GLU A 312 -12.68 9.60 5.79
N LYS A 313 -13.27 8.98 4.75
CA LYS A 313 -14.35 7.99 4.91
C LYS A 313 -13.84 6.61 5.32
N GLY A 314 -12.53 6.39 5.30
CA GLY A 314 -11.92 5.06 5.48
C GLY A 314 -12.07 4.15 4.25
N ASP A 315 -12.45 4.71 3.10
CA ASP A 315 -12.63 4.00 1.83
C ASP A 315 -11.28 3.95 1.08
N ILE A 316 -10.49 2.90 1.28
CA ILE A 316 -9.13 2.78 0.68
C ILE A 316 -9.17 2.44 -0.83
N MET A 317 -10.37 2.32 -1.42
CA MET A 317 -10.59 1.79 -2.77
C MET A 317 -10.89 2.87 -3.80
N PHE A 318 -10.08 2.90 -4.87
CA PHE A 318 -10.31 3.70 -6.07
C PHE A 318 -10.60 2.78 -7.25
N TYR A 319 -11.72 3.01 -7.94
CA TYR A 319 -12.10 2.18 -9.08
C TYR A 319 -11.43 2.68 -10.34
N GLN A 320 -11.28 1.77 -11.31
CA GLN A 320 -10.76 2.10 -12.62
C GLN A 320 -11.61 3.20 -13.29
N GLU A 321 -12.89 3.33 -12.96
CA GLU A 321 -13.78 4.43 -13.42
C GLU A 321 -13.37 5.80 -12.83
N ASP A 322 -12.86 5.83 -11.59
CA ASP A 322 -12.33 7.04 -10.93
C ASP A 322 -10.93 7.41 -11.47
N LEU A 323 -10.14 6.39 -11.85
CA LEU A 323 -8.77 6.50 -12.36
C LEU A 323 -8.70 6.71 -13.89
N GLN A 324 -9.69 6.24 -14.67
CA GLN A 324 -9.78 6.35 -16.13
C GLN A 324 -9.96 7.78 -16.61
N ARG A 325 -10.42 8.69 -15.75
CA ARG A 325 -10.41 10.13 -16.04
C ARG A 325 -9.02 10.76 -15.97
N CYS A 326 -8.02 10.08 -15.41
CA CYS A 326 -6.80 10.73 -14.92
C CYS A 326 -5.47 10.06 -15.28
N GLY A 327 -5.46 8.81 -15.79
CA GLY A 327 -4.28 8.19 -16.40
C GLY A 327 -3.09 7.92 -15.46
N LEU A 328 -3.33 7.68 -14.17
CA LEU A 328 -2.31 7.31 -13.18
C LEU A 328 -2.53 5.88 -12.66
N ASP A 329 -1.46 5.10 -12.58
CA ASP A 329 -1.48 3.64 -12.32
C ASP A 329 -0.86 3.25 -10.97
N VAL A 330 -1.08 4.03 -9.90
CA VAL A 330 -0.53 3.69 -8.57
C VAL A 330 -1.50 4.09 -7.46
N THR A 331 -2.06 3.11 -6.75
CA THR A 331 -2.96 3.31 -5.60
C THR A 331 -2.26 4.01 -4.41
N GLU A 332 -0.96 3.75 -4.21
CA GLU A 332 -0.17 4.38 -3.13
C GLU A 332 0.18 5.85 -3.42
N ALA A 333 0.07 6.29 -4.69
CA ALA A 333 0.19 7.70 -5.02
C ALA A 333 -0.99 8.53 -4.48
N LEU A 334 -2.10 7.90 -4.08
CA LEU A 334 -3.32 8.60 -3.72
C LEU A 334 -3.25 9.20 -2.30
N GLU A 335 -2.68 8.49 -1.33
CA GLU A 335 -2.41 9.06 0.01
C GLU A 335 -1.39 10.21 -0.07
N PHE A 336 -0.38 10.06 -0.94
CA PHE A 336 0.56 11.15 -1.24
C PHE A 336 -0.15 12.35 -1.87
N LEU A 337 -1.01 12.13 -2.88
CA LEU A 337 -1.78 13.20 -3.53
C LEU A 337 -2.80 13.84 -2.58
N ALA A 338 -3.39 13.08 -1.67
CA ALA A 338 -4.24 13.60 -0.60
C ALA A 338 -3.43 14.54 0.31
N ALA A 339 -2.20 14.16 0.70
CA ALA A 339 -1.33 15.01 1.51
C ALA A 339 -0.91 16.29 0.75
N VAL A 340 -0.63 16.17 -0.55
CA VAL A 340 -0.39 17.32 -1.44
C VAL A 340 -1.61 18.24 -1.47
N TYR A 341 -2.82 17.70 -1.59
CA TYR A 341 -4.06 18.48 -1.59
C TYR A 341 -4.30 19.20 -0.26
N LEU A 342 -4.16 18.53 0.88
CA LEU A 342 -4.38 19.17 2.18
C LEU A 342 -3.34 20.26 2.44
N LEU A 343 -2.07 20.02 2.10
CA LEU A 343 -1.03 21.04 2.22
C LEU A 343 -1.26 22.21 1.25
N HIS A 344 -1.75 21.96 0.04
CA HIS A 344 -2.19 23.00 -0.88
C HIS A 344 -3.32 23.86 -0.27
N CYS A 345 -4.32 23.23 0.35
CA CYS A 345 -5.39 23.95 1.06
C CYS A 345 -4.81 24.81 2.20
N TYR A 346 -3.83 24.28 2.94
CA TYR A 346 -3.11 25.02 3.97
C TYR A 346 -2.35 26.24 3.42
N THR A 347 -1.60 26.10 2.33
CA THR A 347 -0.85 27.22 1.76
C THR A 347 -1.78 28.30 1.18
N ASN A 348 -2.91 27.89 0.59
CA ASN A 348 -3.88 28.81 -0.02
C ASN A 348 -4.94 29.33 0.96
N ARG A 349 -4.82 29.02 2.25
CA ARG A 349 -5.74 29.46 3.31
C ARG A 349 -7.20 29.04 3.11
N ASP A 350 -7.42 27.84 2.55
CA ASP A 350 -8.76 27.25 2.48
C ASP A 350 -9.20 26.75 3.87
N THR A 351 -9.77 27.67 4.64
CA THR A 351 -10.17 27.39 6.02
C THR A 351 -11.34 26.42 6.14
N ALA A 352 -12.15 26.22 5.08
CA ALA A 352 -13.29 25.31 5.13
C ALA A 352 -12.82 23.86 5.22
N VAL A 353 -11.92 23.45 4.31
CA VAL A 353 -11.35 22.10 4.27
C VAL A 353 -10.55 21.80 5.55
N LEU A 354 -9.77 22.78 6.03
CA LEU A 354 -8.94 22.59 7.23
C LEU A 354 -9.77 22.45 8.51
N LYS A 355 -10.86 23.22 8.65
CA LYS A 355 -11.78 23.12 9.79
C LYS A 355 -12.50 21.78 9.80
N ASP A 356 -13.01 21.36 8.65
CA ASP A 356 -13.68 20.07 8.48
C ASP A 356 -12.75 18.90 8.84
N PHE A 357 -11.52 18.93 8.31
CA PHE A 357 -10.50 17.91 8.61
C PHE A 357 -10.12 17.89 10.10
N LEU A 358 -9.73 19.03 10.68
CA LEU A 358 -9.19 19.05 12.04
C LEU A 358 -10.28 18.94 13.12
N GLN A 359 -11.56 19.12 12.76
CA GLN A 359 -12.71 19.11 13.67
C GLN A 359 -12.49 20.01 14.90
N ARG A 360 -11.73 21.10 14.70
CA ARG A 360 -11.44 22.10 15.72
C ARG A 360 -12.15 23.39 15.35
N ASP A 361 -13.01 23.85 16.25
CA ASP A 361 -13.40 25.25 16.27
C ASP A 361 -12.14 26.07 16.55
N TRP A 362 -11.57 26.66 15.49
CA TRP A 362 -10.61 27.73 15.65
C TRP A 362 -11.27 28.79 16.53
N PRO A 363 -10.66 29.30 17.60
CA PRO A 363 -11.34 30.13 18.61
C PRO A 363 -12.09 31.27 17.94
N TYR A 364 -13.39 31.05 17.80
CA TYR A 364 -14.40 31.95 17.28
C TYR A 364 -15.35 32.06 18.43
N GLU A 365 -15.12 33.06 19.27
CA GLU A 365 -16.15 33.93 19.83
C GLU A 365 -15.51 34.72 20.98
N ASN A 366 -15.53 36.06 20.81
CA ASN A 366 -15.23 37.11 21.79
C ASN A 366 -13.78 37.63 21.83
N SER A 367 -13.38 38.41 20.82
CA SER A 367 -12.35 39.45 20.98
C SER A 367 -12.36 40.41 19.77
N GLU A 368 -12.65 41.68 20.01
CA GLU A 368 -12.75 42.78 19.02
C GLU A 368 -11.38 43.29 18.50
N ASN A 369 -10.39 42.40 18.28
CA ASN A 369 -9.09 42.81 17.73
C ASN A 369 -8.72 42.03 16.47
N SER A 370 -8.57 42.78 15.39
CA SER A 370 -8.43 42.34 14.00
C SER A 370 -7.01 41.90 13.63
N ASP A 371 -6.50 40.84 14.27
CA ASP A 371 -5.44 40.01 13.68
C ASP A 371 -5.83 38.54 13.79
N GLN A 372 -6.53 38.10 12.74
CA GLN A 372 -7.10 36.77 12.55
C GLN A 372 -5.95 35.74 12.46
N VAL A 373 -5.64 35.05 13.55
CA VAL A 373 -4.47 34.14 13.56
C VAL A 373 -4.80 32.90 12.74
N TYR A 374 -4.27 32.78 11.53
CA TYR A 374 -4.25 31.52 10.78
C TYR A 374 -3.28 30.55 11.47
N PRO A 375 -3.57 29.23 11.60
CA PRO A 375 -2.65 28.31 12.27
C PRO A 375 -1.27 28.36 11.64
N SER A 376 -0.24 28.42 12.48
CA SER A 376 1.12 28.20 12.00
C SER A 376 1.29 26.73 11.59
N LEU A 377 2.27 26.48 10.72
CA LEU A 377 2.48 25.16 10.11
C LEU A 377 2.70 24.07 11.16
N ASP A 378 3.43 24.39 12.24
CA ASP A 378 3.65 23.49 13.36
C ASP A 378 2.37 23.13 14.12
N VAL A 379 1.40 24.06 14.24
CA VAL A 379 0.09 23.81 14.86
C VAL A 379 -0.78 22.97 13.95
N PHE A 380 -0.77 23.24 12.64
CA PHE A 380 -1.49 22.46 11.64
C PHE A 380 -0.99 21.00 11.59
N LEU A 381 0.32 20.79 11.46
CA LEU A 381 0.94 19.46 11.45
C LEU A 381 0.66 18.69 12.75
N LYS A 382 0.72 19.38 13.89
CA LYS A 382 0.36 18.83 15.21
C LYS A 382 -1.08 18.30 15.22
N GLY A 383 -2.04 19.10 14.74
CA GLY A 383 -3.44 18.70 14.69
C GLY A 383 -3.69 17.50 13.76
N ALA A 384 -3.02 17.46 12.61
CA ALA A 384 -3.10 16.31 11.71
C ALA A 384 -2.56 15.03 12.36
N MET A 385 -1.44 15.11 13.07
CA MET A 385 -0.86 13.98 13.80
C MET A 385 -1.79 13.49 14.92
N GLU A 386 -2.40 14.40 15.70
CA GLU A 386 -3.36 14.05 16.76
C GLU A 386 -4.58 13.29 16.21
N LYS A 387 -5.11 13.71 15.05
CA LYS A 387 -6.19 13.00 14.37
C LYS A 387 -5.74 11.60 13.93
N SER A 388 -4.53 11.46 13.37
CA SER A 388 -3.98 10.16 12.98
C SER A 388 -3.81 9.21 14.17
N LEU A 389 -3.29 9.70 15.29
CA LEU A 389 -3.11 8.91 16.50
C LEU A 389 -4.44 8.46 17.12
N SER A 390 -5.50 9.25 16.92
CA SER A 390 -6.87 8.93 17.38
C SER A 390 -7.60 7.96 16.44
N SER A 391 -7.07 7.69 15.25
CA SER A 391 -7.66 6.76 14.29
C SER A 391 -7.49 5.31 14.78
N GLN A 392 -8.59 4.55 14.84
CA GLN A 392 -8.57 3.18 15.34
C GLN A 392 -7.71 2.24 14.49
N ASN A 393 -7.80 2.34 13.16
CA ASN A 393 -7.13 1.43 12.22
C ASN A 393 -5.83 2.02 11.62
N GLY A 394 -5.51 3.29 11.91
CA GLY A 394 -4.28 3.93 11.40
C GLY A 394 -4.30 4.30 9.94
N HIS A 395 -5.48 4.36 9.30
CA HIS A 395 -5.60 4.71 7.89
C HIS A 395 -4.98 6.07 7.52
N LEU A 396 -4.77 6.97 8.50
CA LEU A 396 -4.15 8.28 8.27
C LEU A 396 -2.62 8.29 8.45
N ASP A 397 -2.00 7.18 8.88
CA ASP A 397 -0.61 7.17 9.32
C ASP A 397 0.35 7.50 8.18
N LEU A 398 0.18 6.87 7.01
CA LEU A 398 0.99 7.17 5.83
C LEU A 398 0.72 8.57 5.28
N PHE A 399 -0.53 9.02 5.32
CA PHE A 399 -0.91 10.37 4.94
C PHE A 399 -0.19 11.44 5.77
N VAL A 400 -0.18 11.32 7.10
CA VAL A 400 0.49 12.32 7.96
C VAL A 400 2.01 12.27 7.81
N ARG A 401 2.61 11.11 7.52
CA ARG A 401 4.03 11.01 7.18
C ARG A 401 4.36 11.86 5.95
N PHE A 402 3.59 11.71 4.88
CA PHE A 402 3.76 12.53 3.68
C PHE A 402 3.56 14.01 3.97
N LEU A 403 2.54 14.38 4.76
CA LEU A 403 2.28 15.76 5.12
C LEU A 403 3.48 16.43 5.82
N HIS A 404 4.12 15.72 6.75
CA HIS A 404 5.32 16.20 7.43
C HIS A 404 6.53 16.29 6.50
N GLY A 405 6.76 15.32 5.62
CA GLY A 405 7.84 15.38 4.63
C GLY A 405 7.67 16.49 3.59
N LEU A 406 6.42 16.75 3.16
CA LEU A 406 6.07 17.81 2.20
C LEU A 406 6.21 19.21 2.81
N SER A 407 6.23 19.32 4.15
CA SER A 407 6.46 20.58 4.85
C SER A 407 7.90 21.10 4.70
N LEU A 408 8.85 20.25 4.30
CA LEU A 408 10.23 20.65 4.08
C LEU A 408 10.41 21.46 2.80
N GLU A 409 11.26 22.49 2.85
CA GLU A 409 11.57 23.37 1.72
C GLU A 409 12.02 22.59 0.48
N SER A 410 12.77 21.49 0.64
CA SER A 410 13.23 20.66 -0.48
C SER A 410 12.07 20.11 -1.32
N ASN A 411 10.99 19.66 -0.67
CA ASN A 411 9.82 19.10 -1.35
C ASN A 411 8.88 20.21 -1.85
N GLN A 412 8.75 21.33 -1.12
CA GLN A 412 7.97 22.47 -1.59
C GLN A 412 8.59 23.16 -2.80
N ARG A 413 9.92 23.27 -2.85
CA ARG A 413 10.63 23.78 -4.04
C ARG A 413 10.38 22.89 -5.25
N LEU A 414 10.38 21.58 -5.02
CA LEU A 414 10.19 20.56 -6.05
C LEU A 414 8.77 20.58 -6.62
N LEU A 415 7.76 20.74 -5.75
CA LEU A 415 6.33 20.73 -6.08
C LEU A 415 5.70 22.13 -6.04
N GLY A 416 6.50 23.19 -6.20
CA GLY A 416 6.04 24.57 -5.97
C GLY A 416 4.89 25.01 -6.88
N GLY A 417 4.80 24.42 -8.09
CA GLY A 417 3.66 24.63 -8.99
C GLY A 417 2.33 24.07 -8.44
N LEU A 418 2.37 23.08 -7.54
CA LEU A 418 1.19 22.51 -6.88
C LEU A 418 0.91 23.20 -5.54
N LEU A 419 1.92 23.27 -4.67
CA LEU A 419 1.75 23.64 -3.26
C LEU A 419 1.71 25.16 -3.02
N GLY A 420 2.17 25.97 -3.98
CA GLY A 420 2.44 27.39 -3.76
C GLY A 420 3.78 27.63 -3.04
N ARG A 421 4.25 28.88 -3.01
CA ARG A 421 5.45 29.26 -2.25
C ARG A 421 5.06 29.64 -0.84
N THR A 422 5.69 29.00 0.15
CA THR A 422 5.55 29.36 1.56
C THR A 422 6.92 29.70 2.10
N ASP A 423 7.08 30.88 2.69
CA ASP A 423 8.31 31.24 3.42
C ASP A 423 8.32 30.49 4.76
N ILE A 424 8.83 29.25 4.74
CA ILE A 424 8.90 28.41 5.93
C ILE A 424 10.18 28.72 6.68
N ARG A 425 10.03 29.39 7.83
CA ARG A 425 11.13 29.65 8.73
C ARG A 425 11.65 28.35 9.36
N PRO A 426 12.98 28.13 9.45
CA PRO A 426 13.57 26.96 10.11
C PRO A 426 13.04 26.74 11.53
N GLU A 427 12.78 27.82 12.28
CA GLU A 427 12.21 27.75 13.63
C GLU A 427 10.83 27.06 13.68
N THR A 428 10.03 27.18 12.62
CA THR A 428 8.70 26.53 12.56
C THR A 428 8.84 25.03 12.35
N ILE A 429 9.79 24.59 11.51
CA ILE A 429 10.11 23.17 11.35
C ILE A 429 10.65 22.57 12.65
N GLN A 430 11.51 23.29 13.37
CA GLN A 430 12.01 22.84 14.67
C GLN A 430 10.88 22.71 15.72
N ARG A 431 9.90 23.62 15.72
CA ARG A 431 8.70 23.49 16.56
C ARG A 431 7.85 22.28 16.19
N ALA A 432 7.67 21.98 14.90
CA ALA A 432 6.96 20.79 14.46
C ALA A 432 7.67 19.50 14.90
N ILE A 433 9.00 19.43 14.76
CA ILE A 433 9.82 18.30 15.25
C ILE A 433 9.68 18.16 16.77
N LYS A 434 9.74 19.27 17.51
CA LYS A 434 9.55 19.27 18.97
C LYS A 434 8.16 18.75 19.35
N ASN A 435 7.10 19.19 18.67
CA ASN A 435 5.74 18.71 18.91
C ASN A 435 5.64 17.18 18.74
N LEU A 436 6.27 16.62 17.70
CA LEU A 436 6.32 15.17 17.47
C LEU A 436 7.04 14.43 18.63
N LYS A 437 8.18 14.94 19.09
CA LYS A 437 8.94 14.35 20.21
C LYS A 437 8.20 14.44 21.55
N GLU A 438 7.43 15.50 21.76
CA GLU A 438 6.57 15.62 22.95
C GLU A 438 5.40 14.63 22.92
N MET A 439 4.89 14.29 21.73
CA MET A 439 3.82 13.32 21.56
C MET A 439 4.26 11.89 21.85
N SER A 440 5.54 11.53 21.64
CA SER A 440 6.07 10.17 21.88
C SER A 440 6.14 9.73 23.36
N SER A 441 5.41 10.40 24.27
CA SER A 441 5.32 10.06 25.70
C SER A 441 4.60 8.74 26.00
N ASP A 442 4.80 8.19 27.20
CA ASP A 442 4.35 6.86 27.69
C ASP A 442 2.84 6.54 27.59
N LYS A 443 2.02 7.49 27.12
CA LYS A 443 0.56 7.33 26.98
C LYS A 443 0.13 6.74 25.63
N ILE A 444 1.04 6.64 24.66
CA ILE A 444 0.75 6.14 23.31
C ILE A 444 1.19 4.67 23.20
N SER A 445 0.41 3.84 22.52
CA SER A 445 0.81 2.44 22.29
C SER A 445 2.12 2.38 21.49
N PRO A 446 2.99 1.40 21.74
CA PRO A 446 4.24 1.24 20.97
C PRO A 446 4.02 1.17 19.45
N ASP A 447 2.87 0.64 19.03
CA ASP A 447 2.51 0.56 17.60
C ASP A 447 2.23 1.94 16.98
N ARG A 448 1.60 2.83 17.76
CA ARG A 448 1.25 4.19 17.33
C ARG A 448 2.44 5.14 17.41
N SER A 449 3.39 4.91 18.31
CA SER A 449 4.61 5.71 18.41
C SER A 449 5.56 5.48 17.22
N ILE A 450 5.50 4.32 16.56
CA ILE A 450 6.25 4.08 15.31
C ILE A 450 5.89 5.08 14.22
N ASN A 451 4.61 5.47 14.11
CA ASN A 451 4.22 6.47 13.12
C ASN A 451 4.86 7.85 13.38
N ILE A 452 5.03 8.23 14.64
CA ILE A 452 5.74 9.46 15.04
C ILE A 452 7.20 9.39 14.59
N PHE A 453 7.87 8.25 14.81
CA PHE A 453 9.26 8.05 14.38
C PHE A 453 9.41 8.12 12.86
N HIS A 454 8.45 7.58 12.12
CA HIS A 454 8.44 7.73 10.67
C HIS A 454 8.25 9.20 10.24
N CYS A 455 7.36 9.95 10.88
CA CYS A 455 7.20 11.39 10.61
C CYS A 455 8.52 12.16 10.88
N LEU A 456 9.22 11.85 11.97
CA LEU A 456 10.54 12.44 12.27
C LEU A 456 11.57 12.11 11.18
N THR A 457 11.56 10.89 10.67
CA THR A 457 12.44 10.47 9.55
C THR A 457 12.11 11.22 8.26
N GLU A 458 10.82 11.40 7.93
CA GLU A 458 10.38 12.21 6.78
C GLU A 458 10.80 13.68 6.93
N MET A 459 10.85 14.21 8.15
CA MET A 459 11.38 15.54 8.46
C MET A 459 12.93 15.60 8.50
N LYS A 460 13.62 14.51 8.14
CA LYS A 460 15.09 14.38 8.13
C LYS A 460 15.72 14.55 9.53
N ASP A 461 14.96 14.33 10.60
CA ASP A 461 15.49 14.25 11.96
C ASP A 461 16.01 12.82 12.23
N LEU A 462 17.33 12.69 12.35
CA LEU A 462 18.01 11.40 12.57
C LEU A 462 18.29 11.12 14.06
N SER A 463 17.86 11.99 14.99
CA SER A 463 18.19 11.85 16.41
C SER A 463 17.62 10.58 17.01
N VAL A 464 16.41 10.21 16.59
CA VAL A 464 15.72 8.97 16.99
C VAL A 464 16.53 7.72 16.63
N HIS A 465 17.12 7.68 15.43
CA HIS A 465 17.94 6.52 15.03
C HIS A 465 19.19 6.37 15.90
N GLN A 466 19.77 7.48 16.35
CA GLN A 466 20.90 7.47 17.27
C GLN A 466 20.46 6.94 18.64
N GLU A 467 19.34 7.43 19.18
CA GLU A 467 18.77 6.99 20.46
C GLU A 467 18.41 5.49 20.45
N ILE A 468 17.74 5.00 19.40
CA ILE A 468 17.43 3.56 19.26
C ILE A 468 18.71 2.73 19.14
N THR A 469 19.70 3.22 18.38
CA THR A 469 20.98 2.50 18.22
C THR A 469 21.77 2.45 19.53
N GLU A 470 21.75 3.52 20.32
CA GLU A 470 22.36 3.57 21.65
C GLU A 470 21.64 2.65 22.64
N PHE A 471 20.30 2.65 22.62
CA PHE A 471 19.48 1.75 23.41
C PHE A 471 19.80 0.27 23.11
N LEU A 472 19.78 -0.14 21.84
CA LEU A 472 20.11 -1.51 21.42
C LEU A 472 21.56 -1.90 21.75
N LYS A 473 22.50 -0.95 21.70
CA LYS A 473 23.89 -1.19 22.15
C LYS A 473 23.97 -1.38 23.66
N SER A 474 23.13 -0.71 24.43
CA SER A 474 23.07 -0.83 25.89
C SER A 474 22.48 -2.17 26.36
N GLU A 475 21.42 -2.67 25.71
CA GLU A 475 20.86 -4.01 25.98
C GLU A 475 21.84 -5.15 25.60
N ASN A 476 22.57 -5.00 24.50
CA ASN A 476 23.58 -5.98 24.12
C ASN A 476 24.78 -5.99 25.08
N ARG A 477 25.05 -4.87 25.77
CA ARG A 477 26.05 -4.81 26.85
C ARG A 477 25.54 -5.40 28.15
N SER A 478 24.26 -5.19 28.50
CA SER A 478 23.68 -5.78 29.72
C SER A 478 23.59 -7.30 29.62
N LYS A 479 23.19 -7.86 28.46
CA LYS A 479 23.19 -9.32 28.22
C LYS A 479 24.59 -9.96 28.24
N LYS A 480 25.64 -9.21 27.90
CA LYS A 480 27.04 -9.67 27.96
C LYS A 480 27.65 -9.60 29.36
N ASN A 481 27.10 -8.78 30.25
CA ASN A 481 27.56 -8.66 31.64
C ASN A 481 26.77 -9.56 32.60
N SER A 482 25.76 -10.28 32.11
CA SER A 482 24.93 -11.24 32.85
C SER A 482 25.22 -12.71 32.47
N LEU A 483 26.28 -12.94 31.70
CA LEU A 483 26.94 -14.23 31.45
C LEU A 483 28.33 -14.18 32.08
#